data_AF-A0A7W6KGL4-F1
#
_entry.id   AF-A0A7W6KGL4-F1
#
_cell.length_a   1.000
_cell.length_b   1.000
_cell.length_c   1.000
_cell.angle_alpha   90.00
_cell.angle_beta   90.00
_cell.angle_gamma   90.00
#
_symmetry.space_group_name_H-M   'P 1'
#
loop_
_entity.id
_entity.type
_entity.pdbx_description
1 polymer ?
#
loop_
_entity_poly.entity_id
_entity_poly.type
_entity_poly.pdbx_seq_one_letter_code
_entity_poly.pdbx_strand_id
1 'polypeptide(L)'
;MTELKVYDATGVQRPIAAETNPDGSISPRHGFSAEAAALVEAVREAVEIVTPARRHKAVTPSDDAVLEDVLTLFVGFGGAVAIEAGGGVAVYHCQSGTLLPVAAHKVLATGTTASEIVALVK
;
A
#
# COMPACT_ATOMS: atom_id res chain seq x y z
N MET A 1 23.81 5.60 21.30
CA MET A 1 24.51 5.49 20.01
C MET A 1 25.99 5.66 20.29
N THR A 2 26.81 4.67 19.97
CA THR A 2 28.27 4.79 20.09
C THR A 2 28.77 5.46 18.81
N GLU A 3 29.57 6.52 18.93
CA GLU A 3 30.17 7.21 17.78
C GLU A 3 31.67 6.96 17.75
N LEU A 4 32.20 6.66 16.57
CA LEU A 4 33.65 6.58 16.33
C LEU A 4 34.11 7.86 15.63
N LYS A 5 35.10 8.55 16.20
CA LYS A 5 35.69 9.75 15.57
C LYS A 5 36.76 9.32 14.57
N VAL A 6 36.53 9.57 13.29
CA VAL A 6 37.46 9.25 12.21
C VAL A 6 37.91 10.53 11.52
N TYR A 7 39.18 10.61 11.13
CA TYR A 7 39.69 11.75 10.35
C TYR A 7 39.32 11.59 8.87
N ASP A 8 38.79 12.64 8.25
CA ASP A 8 38.62 12.68 6.80
C ASP A 8 39.96 12.91 6.07
N ALA A 9 39.94 12.86 4.75
CA ALA A 9 41.13 13.08 3.92
C ALA A 9 41.76 14.49 4.08
N THR A 10 41.03 15.43 4.70
CA THR A 10 41.50 16.78 5.00
C THR A 10 42.03 16.91 6.44
N GLY A 11 42.03 15.84 7.22
CA GLY A 11 42.49 15.82 8.61
C GLY A 11 41.47 16.36 9.61
N VAL A 12 40.19 16.49 9.22
CA VAL A 12 39.12 16.93 10.12
C VAL A 12 38.45 15.72 10.75
N GLN A 13 38.28 15.71 12.07
CA GLN A 13 37.52 14.65 12.75
C GLN A 13 36.04 14.74 12.41
N ARG A 14 35.47 13.64 11.94
CA ARG A 14 34.04 13.45 11.74
C ARG A 14 33.55 12.23 12.53
N PRO A 15 32.40 12.34 13.20
CA PRO A 15 31.78 11.18 13.83
C PRO A 15 31.19 10.25 12.75
N ILE A 16 31.37 8.95 12.92
CA ILE A 16 30.63 7.92 12.19
C ILE A 16 29.86 7.04 13.17
N ALA A 17 28.69 6.58 12.73
CA ALA A 17 27.89 5.65 13.51
C ALA A 17 28.64 4.34 13.74
N ALA A 18 28.65 3.87 14.99
CA ALA A 18 29.33 2.65 15.39
C ALA A 18 28.48 1.83 16.36
N GLU A 19 28.87 0.57 16.53
CA GLU A 19 28.29 -0.34 17.52
C GLU A 19 29.38 -0.92 18.41
N THR A 20 28.99 -1.24 19.65
CA THR A 20 29.88 -1.84 20.65
C THR A 20 29.69 -3.35 20.63
N ASN A 21 30.76 -4.07 20.33
CA ASN A 21 30.79 -5.52 20.30
C ASN A 21 30.75 -6.10 21.74
N PRO A 22 30.42 -7.39 21.91
CA PRO A 22 30.39 -8.04 23.23
C PRO A 22 31.73 -8.02 23.98
N ASP A 23 32.84 -7.92 23.24
CA ASP A 23 34.20 -7.79 23.78
C ASP A 23 34.59 -6.35 24.14
N GLY A 24 33.67 -5.39 23.98
CA GLY A 24 33.88 -3.97 24.23
C GLY A 24 34.56 -3.20 23.09
N SER A 25 34.95 -3.87 22.00
CA SER A 25 35.48 -3.19 20.81
C SER A 25 34.39 -2.38 20.10
N ILE A 26 34.78 -1.34 19.35
CA ILE A 26 33.87 -0.48 18.59
C ILE A 26 34.08 -0.74 17.10
N SER A 27 33.02 -1.13 16.40
CA SER A 27 33.05 -1.32 14.95
C SER A 27 32.20 -0.26 14.25
N PRO A 28 32.65 0.33 13.13
CA PRO A 28 31.79 1.13 12.27
C PRO A 28 30.55 0.31 11.90
N ARG A 29 29.37 0.93 11.93
CA ARG A 29 28.17 0.24 11.46
C ARG A 29 28.30 -0.01 9.96
N HIS A 30 28.36 -1.28 9.56
CA HIS A 30 28.27 -1.69 8.17
C HIS A 30 26.79 -1.76 7.77
N GLY A 31 26.22 -0.61 7.41
CA GLY A 31 24.82 -0.51 7.00
C GLY A 31 24.51 0.86 6.42
N PHE A 32 23.37 0.97 5.75
CA PHE A 32 22.82 2.26 5.36
C PHE A 32 22.64 3.16 6.59
N SER A 33 22.83 4.48 6.41
CA SER A 33 22.53 5.44 7.47
C SER A 33 21.06 5.35 7.89
N ALA A 34 20.69 5.91 9.05
CA ALA A 34 19.30 5.91 9.50
C ALA A 34 18.37 6.59 8.47
N GLU A 35 18.85 7.65 7.82
CA GLU A 35 18.13 8.35 6.75
C GLU A 35 17.93 7.46 5.51
N ALA A 36 18.96 6.71 5.13
CA ALA A 36 18.86 5.78 4.01
C ALA A 36 17.96 4.58 4.32
N ALA A 37 17.92 4.10 5.57
CA ALA A 37 16.95 3.09 6.00
C ALA A 37 15.51 3.64 5.96
N ALA A 38 15.29 4.88 6.43
CA ALA A 38 13.99 5.53 6.35
C ALA A 38 13.54 5.74 4.88
N LEU A 39 14.48 6.07 3.99
CA LEU A 39 14.19 6.16 2.56
C LEU A 39 13.77 4.81 1.97
N VAL A 40 14.45 3.71 2.32
CA VAL A 40 14.09 2.37 1.84
C VAL A 40 12.68 1.99 2.28
N GLU A 41 12.30 2.29 3.52
CA GLU A 41 10.94 2.02 4.01
C GLU A 41 9.89 2.89 3.31
N ALA A 42 10.17 4.18 3.11
CA ALA A 42 9.28 5.06 2.35
C ALA A 42 9.08 4.60 0.90
N VAL A 43 10.15 4.12 0.25
CA VAL A 43 10.08 3.57 -1.10
C VAL A 43 9.27 2.26 -1.11
N ARG A 44 9.47 1.38 -0.12
CA ARG A 44 8.69 0.15 0.02
C ARG A 44 7.19 0.44 0.14
N GLU A 45 6.82 1.41 0.96
CA GLU A 45 5.42 1.83 1.14
C GLU A 45 4.84 2.42 -0.16
N ALA A 46 5.58 3.28 -0.85
CA ALA A 46 5.15 3.84 -2.13
C ALA A 46 4.99 2.76 -3.22
N VAL A 47 5.88 1.77 -3.26
CA VAL A 47 5.78 0.64 -4.20
C VAL A 47 4.55 -0.19 -3.91
N GLU A 48 4.22 -0.43 -2.64
CA GLU A 48 3.02 -1.18 -2.25
C GLU A 48 1.74 -0.53 -2.80
N ILE A 49 1.67 0.80 -2.93
CA ILE A 49 0.50 1.48 -3.54
C ILE A 49 0.27 1.08 -5.00
N VAL A 50 1.34 0.81 -5.75
CA VAL A 50 1.28 0.51 -7.19
C VAL A 50 1.39 -0.98 -7.53
N THR A 51 1.57 -1.86 -6.54
CA THR A 51 1.62 -3.29 -6.80
C THR A 51 0.26 -3.83 -7.28
N PRO A 52 0.25 -4.71 -8.30
CA PRO A 52 -0.99 -5.35 -8.74
C PRO A 52 -1.67 -6.16 -7.64
N ALA A 53 -2.99 -6.30 -7.75
CA ALA A 53 -3.77 -7.17 -6.88
C ALA A 53 -3.28 -8.63 -6.98
N ARG A 54 -3.17 -9.29 -5.82
CA ARG A 54 -2.74 -10.70 -5.73
C ARG A 54 -3.88 -11.64 -5.37
N ARG A 55 -5.00 -11.08 -4.92
CA ARG A 55 -6.17 -11.81 -4.44
C ARG A 55 -7.42 -11.23 -5.09
N HIS A 56 -8.46 -12.03 -5.13
CA HIS A 56 -9.76 -11.61 -5.63
C HIS A 56 -10.88 -12.24 -4.80
N LYS A 57 -12.00 -11.54 -4.68
CA LYS A 57 -13.15 -11.97 -3.90
C LYS A 57 -14.44 -11.64 -4.65
N ALA A 58 -15.35 -12.60 -4.74
CA ALA A 58 -16.69 -12.33 -5.24
C ALA A 58 -17.41 -11.35 -4.31
N VAL A 59 -18.06 -10.34 -4.89
CA VAL A 59 -18.80 -9.32 -4.15
C VAL A 59 -20.29 -9.54 -4.38
N THR A 60 -21.00 -9.81 -3.29
CA THR A 60 -22.46 -9.70 -3.26
C THR A 60 -22.81 -8.29 -2.79
N PRO A 61 -23.57 -7.51 -3.59
CA PRO A 61 -24.01 -6.19 -3.17
C PRO A 61 -24.76 -6.22 -1.83
N SER A 62 -24.42 -5.29 -0.94
CA SER A 62 -24.99 -5.16 0.40
C SER A 62 -24.79 -3.74 0.90
N ASP A 63 -25.82 -3.19 1.53
CA ASP A 63 -25.76 -1.83 2.11
C ASP A 63 -24.97 -1.82 3.45
N ASP A 64 -24.72 -3.00 4.02
CA ASP A 64 -24.06 -3.18 5.31
C ASP A 64 -22.66 -3.80 5.20
N ALA A 65 -22.39 -4.61 4.18
CA ALA A 65 -21.12 -5.32 4.05
C ALA A 65 -19.98 -4.38 3.63
N VAL A 66 -18.98 -4.27 4.49
CA VAL A 66 -17.75 -3.52 4.21
C VAL A 66 -16.76 -4.39 3.43
N LEU A 67 -16.12 -3.78 2.44
CA LEU A 67 -15.02 -4.36 1.68
C LEU A 67 -13.71 -3.72 2.14
N GLU A 68 -12.71 -4.56 2.39
CA GLU A 68 -11.38 -4.16 2.85
C GLU A 68 -10.35 -4.36 1.73
N ASP A 69 -9.35 -3.49 1.67
CA ASP A 69 -8.20 -3.56 0.76
C ASP A 69 -8.53 -3.69 -0.74
N VAL A 70 -9.69 -3.18 -1.16
CA VAL A 70 -10.11 -3.17 -2.57
C VAL A 70 -9.29 -2.16 -3.36
N LEU A 71 -8.70 -2.61 -4.46
CA LEU A 71 -8.01 -1.76 -5.43
C LEU A 71 -8.91 -1.39 -6.62
N THR A 72 -9.71 -2.34 -7.07
CA THR A 72 -10.58 -2.19 -8.24
C THR A 72 -11.69 -3.23 -8.22
N LEU A 73 -12.78 -2.96 -8.94
CA LEU A 73 -13.86 -3.91 -9.16
C LEU A 73 -13.87 -4.37 -10.62
N PHE A 74 -13.98 -5.67 -10.83
CA PHE A 74 -14.35 -6.24 -12.11
C PHE A 74 -15.86 -6.48 -12.14
N VAL A 75 -16.50 -6.09 -13.24
CA VAL A 75 -17.94 -6.26 -13.47
C VAL A 75 -18.13 -7.29 -14.57
N GLY A 76 -18.54 -8.52 -14.21
CA GLY A 76 -18.76 -9.59 -15.19
C GLY A 76 -19.92 -9.28 -16.13
N PHE A 77 -21.10 -9.00 -15.57
CA PHE A 77 -22.26 -8.55 -16.34
C PHE A 77 -22.59 -7.08 -16.07
N GLY A 78 -22.67 -6.30 -17.15
CA GLY A 78 -22.92 -4.87 -17.12
C GLY A 78 -24.25 -4.48 -16.48
N GLY A 79 -24.33 -3.24 -16.03
CA GLY A 79 -25.45 -2.69 -15.28
C GLY A 79 -25.02 -1.46 -14.49
N ALA A 80 -25.89 -1.02 -13.58
CA ALA A 80 -25.53 -0.01 -12.59
C ALA A 80 -24.77 -0.68 -11.43
N VAL A 81 -23.73 -0.01 -10.93
CA VAL A 81 -23.01 -0.38 -9.71
C VAL A 81 -23.02 0.83 -8.79
N ALA A 82 -23.75 0.74 -7.68
CA ALA A 82 -23.75 1.76 -6.65
C ALA A 82 -22.61 1.49 -5.66
N ILE A 83 -21.68 2.44 -5.53
CA ILE A 83 -20.45 2.27 -4.75
C ILE A 83 -20.34 3.39 -3.73
N GLU A 84 -20.05 3.00 -2.49
CA GLU A 84 -19.57 3.93 -1.47
C GLU A 84 -18.04 3.91 -1.47
N ALA A 85 -17.42 5.08 -1.65
CA ALA A 85 -15.97 5.28 -1.57
C ALA A 85 -15.65 6.71 -1.15
N GLY A 86 -14.59 6.91 -0.35
CA GLY A 86 -14.13 8.24 0.04
C GLY A 86 -15.17 9.10 0.78
N GLY A 87 -16.16 8.50 1.42
CA GLY A 87 -17.24 9.19 2.14
C GLY A 87 -18.43 9.63 1.27
N GLY A 88 -18.49 9.22 0.00
CA GLY A 88 -19.60 9.49 -0.90
C GLY A 88 -20.12 8.24 -1.61
N VAL A 89 -21.34 8.32 -2.12
CA VAL A 89 -21.98 7.26 -2.94
C VAL A 89 -22.13 7.75 -4.37
N ALA A 90 -21.70 6.93 -5.33
CA ALA A 90 -21.89 7.19 -6.75
C ALA A 90 -22.39 5.93 -7.47
N VAL A 91 -23.17 6.13 -8.54
CA VAL A 91 -23.65 5.04 -9.40
C VAL A 91 -22.88 5.07 -10.71
N TYR A 92 -22.24 3.95 -11.04
CA TYR A 92 -21.49 3.76 -12.28
C TYR A 92 -22.28 2.86 -13.22
N HIS A 93 -22.50 3.30 -14.45
CA HIS A 93 -23.07 2.45 -15.50
C HIS A 93 -21.94 1.75 -16.24
N CYS A 94 -21.79 0.45 -15.99
CA CYS A 94 -20.68 -0.36 -16.48
C CYS A 94 -21.14 -1.30 -17.60
N GLN A 95 -20.26 -1.53 -18.58
CA GLN A 95 -20.42 -2.61 -19.54
C GLN A 95 -19.94 -3.94 -18.94
N SER A 96 -20.37 -5.06 -19.49
CA SER A 96 -19.82 -6.37 -19.15
C SER A 96 -18.30 -6.42 -19.40
N GLY A 97 -17.54 -6.99 -18.48
CA GLY A 97 -16.08 -7.06 -18.52
C GLY A 97 -15.36 -5.77 -18.08
N THR A 98 -16.06 -4.78 -17.52
CA THR A 98 -15.46 -3.51 -17.10
C THR A 98 -14.58 -3.69 -15.86
N LEU A 99 -13.36 -3.17 -15.88
CA LEU A 99 -12.55 -2.91 -14.70
C LEU A 99 -12.77 -1.47 -14.25
N LEU A 100 -13.31 -1.30 -13.05
CA LEU A 100 -13.61 -0.01 -12.45
C LEU A 100 -12.56 0.31 -11.38
N PRO A 101 -11.60 1.22 -11.66
CA PRO A 101 -10.47 1.54 -10.78
C PRO A 101 -10.92 2.42 -9.60
N VAL A 102 -11.75 1.84 -8.73
CA VAL A 102 -12.28 2.47 -7.52
C VAL A 102 -11.98 1.56 -6.34
N ALA A 103 -11.34 2.14 -5.32
CA ALA A 103 -11.18 1.51 -4.02
C ALA A 103 -12.52 1.55 -3.26
N ALA A 104 -13.42 0.65 -3.63
CA ALA A 104 -14.77 0.58 -3.10
C ALA A 104 -14.76 0.16 -1.61
N HIS A 105 -15.38 0.96 -0.75
CA HIS A 105 -15.63 0.62 0.65
C HIS A 105 -16.87 -0.27 0.78
N LYS A 106 -17.90 -0.01 -0.03
CA LYS A 106 -19.09 -0.86 -0.17
C LYS A 106 -19.59 -0.88 -1.59
N VAL A 107 -20.22 -1.98 -1.98
CA VAL A 107 -21.09 -2.05 -3.17
C VAL A 107 -22.51 -2.22 -2.66
N LEU A 108 -23.32 -1.18 -2.80
CA LEU A 108 -24.67 -1.12 -2.26
C LEU A 108 -25.58 -2.09 -3.03
N ALA A 109 -26.44 -2.79 -2.31
CA ALA A 109 -27.51 -3.58 -2.93
C ALA A 109 -28.52 -2.64 -3.60
N THR A 110 -28.82 -1.52 -2.96
CA THR A 110 -29.68 -0.49 -3.53
C THR A 110 -28.98 0.19 -4.71
N GLY A 111 -29.61 0.16 -5.88
CA GLY A 111 -29.09 0.83 -7.09
C GLY A 111 -28.05 0.03 -7.88
N THR A 112 -27.73 -1.20 -7.47
CA THR A 112 -26.86 -2.12 -8.23
C THR A 112 -27.70 -3.11 -9.03
N THR A 113 -27.51 -3.14 -10.34
CA THR A 113 -28.12 -4.12 -11.27
C THR A 113 -27.09 -4.96 -12.00
N ALA A 114 -25.81 -4.58 -11.95
CA ALA A 114 -24.71 -5.41 -12.43
C ALA A 114 -24.57 -6.69 -11.60
N SER A 115 -24.01 -7.74 -12.20
CA SER A 115 -23.75 -9.02 -11.52
C SER A 115 -22.36 -9.56 -11.87
N GLU A 116 -21.98 -10.66 -11.20
CA GLU A 116 -20.62 -11.22 -11.27
C GLU A 116 -19.54 -10.17 -10.94
N ILE A 117 -19.76 -9.43 -9.86
CA ILE A 117 -18.83 -8.42 -9.38
C ILE A 117 -17.71 -9.10 -8.60
N VAL A 118 -16.46 -8.78 -8.92
CA VAL A 118 -15.27 -9.31 -8.26
C VAL A 118 -14.41 -8.14 -7.80
N ALA A 119 -14.11 -8.09 -6.50
CA ALA A 119 -13.12 -7.17 -5.97
C ALA A 119 -11.72 -7.75 -6.16
N LEU A 120 -10.82 -6.95 -6.74
CA LEU A 120 -9.39 -7.24 -6.74
C LEU A 120 -8.79 -6.55 -5.52
N VAL A 121 -8.17 -7.34 -4.65
CA VAL A 121 -7.68 -6.89 -3.34
C VAL A 121 -6.17 -7.12 -3.23
N LYS A 122 -5.51 -6.31 -2.39
CA LYS A 122 -4.10 -6.55 -2.03
C LYS A 122 -3.93 -7.89 -1.35
#